data_AF-A0A0R2SWQ6-F1
#
_entry.id   AF-A0A0R2SWQ6-F1
#
_cell.length_a   1.000
_cell.length_b   1.000
_cell.length_c   1.000
_cell.angle_alpha   90.00
_cell.angle_beta   90.00
_cell.angle_gamma   90.00
#
_symmetry.space_group_name_H-M   'P 1'
#
loop_
_entity.id
_entity.type
_entity.pdbx_description
1 polymer ?
#
loop_
_entity_poly.entity_id
_entity_poly.type
_entity_poly.pdbx_seq_one_letter_code
_entity_poly.pdbx_strand_id
1 'polypeptide(L)'
;MQEQRLEVFKKTVNNTFNVYNSLFLNLPYRNIENIGMLIPLLLDQSKKGLGAGKNPQQILEAFFKDYAGLTTEESQIDFMFRIIQYVERQVVLYDSVEDAAFPKLHQHSSSLSIKDYFQIIDKNKSWDEVAEK
;
A
#
# COMPACT_ATOMS: atom_id res chain seq x y z
N MET A 1 6.66 15.65 -19.67
CA MET A 1 6.12 14.39 -20.24
C MET A 1 6.33 13.18 -19.32
N GLN A 2 7.53 12.89 -18.82
CA GLN A 2 7.75 11.80 -17.85
C GLN A 2 7.17 12.09 -16.46
N GLU A 3 7.36 13.30 -15.91
CA GLU A 3 6.81 13.69 -14.59
C GLU A 3 5.28 13.67 -14.53
N GLN A 4 4.60 14.18 -15.57
CA GLN A 4 3.13 14.12 -15.66
C GLN A 4 2.59 12.69 -15.71
N ARG A 5 3.31 11.74 -16.33
CA ARG A 5 2.91 10.32 -16.31
C ARG A 5 3.08 9.70 -14.93
N LEU A 6 4.15 10.05 -14.23
CA LEU A 6 4.40 9.59 -12.86
C LEU A 6 3.34 10.12 -11.89
N GLU A 7 2.93 11.39 -12.05
CA GLU A 7 1.82 12.01 -11.31
C GLU A 7 0.48 11.28 -11.54
N VAL A 8 0.12 11.03 -12.80
CA VAL A 8 -1.11 10.30 -13.15
C VAL A 8 -1.09 8.87 -12.60
N PHE A 9 0.04 8.18 -12.70
CA PHE A 9 0.22 6.84 -12.15
C PHE A 9 0.05 6.82 -10.63
N LYS A 10 0.76 7.70 -9.91
CA LYS A 10 0.63 7.83 -8.46
C LYS A 10 -0.81 8.09 -8.06
N LYS A 11 -1.54 8.92 -8.81
CA LYS A 11 -2.96 9.17 -8.59
C LYS A 11 -3.81 7.92 -8.81
N THR A 12 -3.57 7.15 -9.87
CA THR A 12 -4.31 5.91 -10.15
C THR A 12 -4.03 4.81 -9.11
N VAL A 13 -2.76 4.61 -8.74
CA VAL A 13 -2.34 3.67 -7.70
C VAL A 13 -2.94 4.05 -6.35
N ASN A 14 -2.80 5.31 -5.94
CA ASN A 14 -3.37 5.79 -4.67
C ASN A 14 -4.90 5.65 -4.63
N ASN A 15 -5.60 5.97 -5.72
CA ASN A 15 -7.05 5.82 -5.77
C ASN A 15 -7.46 4.35 -5.62
N THR A 16 -6.79 3.46 -6.34
CA THR A 16 -7.06 2.02 -6.30
C THR A 16 -6.78 1.46 -4.90
N PHE A 17 -5.62 1.80 -4.32
CA PHE A 17 -5.26 1.46 -2.95
C PHE A 17 -6.31 1.94 -1.94
N ASN A 18 -6.74 3.21 -2.01
CA ASN A 18 -7.70 3.79 -1.07
C ASN A 18 -9.06 3.09 -1.13
N VAL A 19 -9.53 2.70 -2.33
CA VAL A 19 -10.78 1.94 -2.49
C VAL A 19 -10.68 0.56 -1.83
N TYR A 20 -9.63 -0.20 -2.14
CA TYR A 20 -9.44 -1.53 -1.55
C TYR A 20 -9.21 -1.46 -0.04
N ASN A 21 -8.41 -0.51 0.42
CA ASN A 21 -8.19 -0.29 1.85
C ASN A 21 -9.52 -0.02 2.58
N SER A 22 -10.36 0.85 2.03
CA SER A 22 -11.68 1.16 2.61
C SER A 22 -12.61 -0.05 2.63
N LEU A 23 -12.57 -0.90 1.60
CA LEU A 23 -13.35 -2.15 1.58
C LEU A 23 -12.88 -3.13 2.66
N PHE A 24 -11.57 -3.28 2.84
CA PHE A 24 -11.00 -4.19 3.84
C PHE A 24 -11.18 -3.70 5.28
N LEU A 25 -11.24 -2.39 5.50
CA LEU A 25 -11.59 -1.80 6.79
C LEU A 25 -13.03 -2.09 7.22
N ASN A 26 -13.94 -2.24 6.26
CA ASN A 26 -15.38 -2.48 6.49
C ASN A 26 -15.78 -3.96 6.47
N LEU A 27 -14.86 -4.87 6.10
CA LEU A 27 -15.12 -6.30 6.14
C LEU A 27 -15.11 -6.78 7.60
N PRO A 28 -16.14 -7.53 8.05
CA PRO A 28 -16.23 -8.00 9.43
C PRO A 28 -15.06 -8.95 9.73
N TYR A 29 -14.01 -8.43 10.34
CA TYR A 29 -12.94 -9.25 10.90
C TYR A 29 -13.41 -9.79 12.24
N ARG A 30 -13.31 -11.11 12.39
CA ARG A 30 -13.84 -11.90 13.50
C ARG A 30 -13.66 -11.20 14.86
N ASN A 31 -14.80 -11.02 15.54
CA ASN A 31 -14.99 -10.88 16.99
C ASN A 31 -14.74 -9.52 17.66
N ILE A 32 -14.37 -8.45 16.94
CA ILE A 32 -14.37 -7.10 17.52
C ILE A 32 -15.00 -6.13 16.52
N GLU A 33 -16.24 -5.74 16.81
CA GLU A 33 -16.89 -4.65 16.10
C GLU A 33 -15.99 -3.39 16.21
N ASN A 34 -15.82 -2.66 15.10
CA ASN A 34 -15.14 -1.36 15.03
C ASN A 34 -13.60 -1.31 14.99
N ILE A 35 -12.86 -2.41 14.78
CA ILE A 35 -11.39 -2.35 14.57
C ILE A 35 -11.03 -1.36 13.47
N GLY A 36 -11.74 -1.37 12.34
CA GLY A 36 -11.46 -0.47 11.22
C GLY A 36 -11.51 1.03 11.57
N MET A 37 -12.31 1.42 12.57
CA MET A 37 -12.37 2.80 13.07
C MET A 37 -11.26 3.09 14.11
N LEU A 38 -10.85 2.09 14.87
CA LEU A 38 -9.84 2.22 15.91
C LEU A 38 -8.42 2.43 15.35
N ILE A 39 -8.11 1.93 14.15
CA ILE A 39 -6.77 2.07 13.55
C ILE A 39 -6.43 3.53 13.16
N PRO A 40 -7.28 4.23 12.37
CA PRO A 40 -7.03 5.64 12.05
C PRO A 40 -6.96 6.51 13.31
N LEU A 41 -7.74 6.16 14.32
CA LEU A 41 -7.77 6.85 15.61
C LEU A 41 -6.48 6.64 16.40
N LEU A 42 -5.99 5.40 16.48
CA LEU A 42 -4.69 5.08 17.09
C LEU A 42 -3.56 5.83 16.39
N LEU A 43 -3.58 5.91 15.05
CA LEU A 43 -2.59 6.66 14.28
C LEU A 43 -2.62 8.16 14.61
N ASP A 44 -3.81 8.76 14.71
CA ASP A 44 -3.98 10.16 15.11
C ASP A 44 -3.48 10.42 16.53
N GLN A 45 -3.84 9.57 17.49
CA GLN A 45 -3.34 9.66 18.87
C GLN A 45 -1.83 9.46 18.95
N SER A 46 -1.27 8.56 18.14
CA SER A 46 0.18 8.34 18.05
C SER A 46 0.90 9.57 17.54
N LYS A 47 0.42 10.20 16.47
CA LYS A 47 1.00 11.45 15.93
C LYS A 47 0.95 12.57 16.96
N LYS A 48 -0.19 12.78 17.61
CA LYS A 48 -0.37 13.80 18.64
C LYS A 48 0.50 13.54 19.87
N GLY A 49 0.53 12.30 20.35
CA GLY A 49 1.29 11.90 21.52
C GLY A 49 2.79 12.02 21.31
N LEU A 50 3.31 11.50 20.19
CA LEU A 50 4.72 11.61 19.83
C LEU A 50 5.12 13.08 19.62
N GLY A 51 4.27 13.87 18.96
CA GLY A 51 4.49 15.32 18.79
C GLY A 51 4.52 16.09 20.11
N ALA A 52 3.83 15.59 21.14
CA ALA A 52 3.84 16.14 22.49
C ALA A 52 4.94 15.54 23.40
N GLY A 53 5.84 14.70 22.87
CA GLY A 53 6.93 14.08 23.63
C GLY A 53 6.49 12.93 24.57
N LYS A 54 5.27 12.41 24.41
CA LYS A 54 4.82 11.23 25.16
C LYS A 54 5.53 9.98 24.66
N ASN A 55 5.80 9.05 25.57
CA ASN A 55 6.33 7.76 25.20
C ASN A 55 5.21 6.83 24.66
N PRO A 56 5.55 5.75 23.93
CA PRO A 56 4.57 4.85 23.33
C PRO A 56 3.60 4.22 24.33
N GLN A 57 4.07 3.85 25.53
CA GLN A 57 3.25 3.25 26.56
C GLN A 57 2.14 4.21 27.02
N GLN A 58 2.49 5.47 27.30
CA GLN A 58 1.52 6.50 27.67
C GLN A 58 0.46 6.74 26.60
N ILE A 59 0.84 6.62 25.32
CA ILE A 59 -0.08 6.79 24.20
C ILE A 59 -1.05 5.62 24.13
N LEU A 60 -0.54 4.39 24.25
CA LEU A 60 -1.34 3.17 24.21
C LEU A 60 -2.30 3.08 25.39
N GLU A 61 -1.83 3.38 26.61
CA GLU A 61 -2.68 3.41 27.81
C GLU A 61 -3.85 4.40 27.68
N ALA A 62 -3.56 5.62 27.21
CA ALA A 62 -4.59 6.61 26.94
C ALA A 62 -5.57 6.15 25.85
N PHE A 63 -5.05 5.55 24.78
CA PHE A 63 -5.89 5.05 23.69
C PHE A 63 -6.84 3.93 24.15
N PHE A 64 -6.33 2.94 24.89
CA PHE A 64 -7.14 1.83 25.37
C PHE A 64 -8.22 2.26 26.33
N LYS A 65 -7.89 3.21 27.21
CA LYS A 65 -8.82 3.77 28.18
C LYS A 65 -9.89 4.65 27.53
N ASP A 66 -9.49 5.58 26.67
CA ASP A 66 -10.37 6.67 26.23
C ASP A 66 -11.17 6.33 24.97
N TYR A 67 -10.75 5.32 24.20
CA TYR A 67 -11.38 5.00 22.91
C TYR A 67 -11.71 3.52 22.73
N ALA A 68 -10.79 2.61 23.06
CA ALA A 68 -11.00 1.19 22.79
C ALA A 68 -11.87 0.49 23.84
N GLY A 69 -12.00 1.05 25.06
CA GLY A 69 -12.69 0.42 26.17
C GLY A 69 -12.06 -0.91 26.62
N LEU A 70 -10.78 -1.14 26.25
CA LEU A 70 -10.07 -2.38 26.51
C LEU A 70 -9.42 -2.33 27.90
N THR A 71 -10.01 -3.06 28.83
CA THR A 71 -9.65 -2.99 30.26
C THR A 71 -8.70 -4.09 30.71
N THR A 72 -8.60 -5.20 29.97
CA THR A 72 -7.72 -6.32 30.32
C THR A 72 -6.47 -6.33 29.44
N GLU A 73 -5.33 -6.69 30.02
CA GLU A 73 -4.05 -6.80 29.31
C GLU A 73 -4.13 -7.76 28.12
N GLU A 74 -4.78 -8.90 28.28
CA GLU A 74 -4.99 -9.87 27.19
C GLU A 74 -5.72 -9.25 25.99
N SER A 75 -6.75 -8.44 26.23
CA SER A 75 -7.51 -7.77 25.18
C SER A 75 -6.70 -6.66 24.48
N GLN A 76 -5.83 -5.97 25.22
CA GLN A 76 -4.93 -4.95 24.68
C GLN A 76 -3.86 -5.59 23.78
N ILE A 77 -3.29 -6.73 24.23
CA ILE A 77 -2.32 -7.50 23.44
C ILE A 77 -2.96 -8.06 22.17
N ASP A 78 -4.15 -8.68 22.25
CA ASP A 78 -4.87 -9.19 21.09
C ASP A 78 -5.16 -8.06 20.08
N PHE A 79 -5.59 -6.90 20.56
CA PHE A 79 -5.77 -5.72 19.71
C PHE A 79 -4.47 -5.30 19.02
N MET A 80 -3.35 -5.24 19.74
CA MET A 80 -2.05 -4.88 19.15
C MET A 80 -1.62 -5.85 18.04
N PHE A 81 -1.80 -7.15 18.22
CA PHE A 81 -1.52 -8.13 17.17
C PHE A 81 -2.38 -7.91 15.93
N ARG A 82 -3.65 -7.54 16.10
CA ARG A 82 -4.54 -7.22 14.98
C ARG A 82 -4.10 -5.95 14.24
N ILE A 83 -3.59 -4.95 14.95
CA ILE A 83 -3.00 -3.76 14.33
C ILE A 83 -1.82 -4.14 13.44
N ILE A 84 -0.91 -4.99 13.94
CA ILE A 84 0.25 -5.45 13.17
C ILE A 84 -0.22 -6.16 11.89
N GLN A 85 -1.13 -7.12 12.01
CA GLN A 85 -1.69 -7.84 10.86
C GLN A 85 -2.37 -6.91 9.84
N TYR A 86 -3.07 -5.89 10.32
CA TYR A 86 -3.68 -4.91 9.43
C TYR A 86 -2.64 -4.09 8.68
N VAL A 87 -1.60 -3.61 9.36
CA VAL A 87 -0.52 -2.85 8.73
C VAL A 87 0.23 -3.70 7.71
N GLU A 88 0.53 -4.97 8.02
CA GLU A 88 1.13 -5.91 7.07
C GLU A 88 0.27 -6.07 5.81
N ARG A 89 -1.05 -6.20 5.98
CA ARG A 89 -1.98 -6.27 4.85
C ARG A 89 -1.97 -5.00 4.00
N GLN A 90 -1.85 -3.81 4.60
CA GLN A 90 -1.75 -2.55 3.85
C GLN A 90 -0.52 -2.53 2.96
N VAL A 91 0.62 -2.97 3.48
CA VAL A 91 1.89 -3.01 2.74
C VAL A 91 1.77 -3.98 1.55
N VAL A 92 1.28 -5.20 1.79
CA VAL A 92 1.08 -6.21 0.73
C VAL A 92 0.09 -5.73 -0.33
N LEU A 93 -1.00 -5.08 0.09
CA LEU A 93 -1.99 -4.52 -0.84
C LEU A 93 -1.39 -3.41 -1.70
N TYR A 94 -0.61 -2.52 -1.10
CA TYR A 94 0.05 -1.44 -1.82
C TYR A 94 0.98 -1.99 -2.91
N ASP A 95 1.84 -2.96 -2.55
CA ASP A 95 2.73 -3.66 -3.47
C ASP A 95 1.95 -4.33 -4.62
N SER A 96 0.87 -5.04 -4.28
CA SER A 96 0.00 -5.70 -5.28
C SER A 96 -0.66 -4.70 -6.24
N VAL A 97 -1.06 -3.52 -5.75
CA VAL A 97 -1.68 -2.47 -6.59
C VAL A 97 -0.64 -1.79 -7.47
N GLU A 98 0.57 -1.56 -6.96
CA GLU A 98 1.69 -1.02 -7.73
C GLU A 98 2.08 -1.96 -8.89
N ASP A 99 2.26 -3.25 -8.59
CA ASP A 99 2.56 -4.29 -9.58
C ASP A 99 1.46 -4.41 -10.64
N ALA A 100 0.18 -4.39 -10.23
CA ALA A 100 -0.94 -4.46 -11.16
C ALA A 100 -1.03 -3.23 -12.09
N ALA A 101 -0.53 -2.09 -11.65
CA ALA A 101 -0.51 -0.87 -12.44
C ALA A 101 0.71 -0.79 -13.38
N PHE A 102 1.76 -1.57 -13.13
CA PHE A 102 3.02 -1.54 -13.89
C PHE A 102 2.88 -1.86 -15.39
N PRO A 103 2.08 -2.84 -15.86
CA PRO A 103 1.88 -3.08 -17.29
C PRO A 103 1.27 -1.88 -18.04
N LYS A 104 0.44 -1.08 -17.36
CA LYS A 104 -0.19 0.13 -17.93
C LYS A 104 0.82 1.27 -18.14
N LEU A 105 1.91 1.30 -17.37
CA LEU A 105 3.03 2.21 -17.61
C LEU A 105 3.84 1.81 -18.84
N HIS A 106 4.05 0.50 -19.04
CA HIS A 106 4.85 -0.02 -20.15
C HIS A 106 4.18 0.17 -21.52
N GLN A 107 2.85 0.03 -21.62
CA GLN A 107 2.10 0.24 -22.88
C GLN A 107 2.25 1.66 -23.47
N HIS A 108 2.61 2.66 -22.65
CA HIS A 108 2.81 4.05 -23.08
C HIS A 108 4.27 4.50 -23.05
N SER A 109 5.20 3.60 -22.74
CA SER A 109 6.62 3.85 -22.93
C SER A 109 6.96 3.49 -24.37
N SER A 110 7.68 4.34 -25.08
CA SER A 110 8.26 4.01 -26.40
C SER A 110 9.40 2.97 -26.31
N SER A 111 9.49 2.22 -25.21
CA SER A 111 10.45 1.14 -25.05
C SER A 111 9.91 -0.07 -25.80
N LEU A 112 10.42 -0.27 -27.01
CA LEU A 112 10.28 -1.53 -27.74
C LEU A 112 10.75 -2.67 -26.82
N SER A 113 9.91 -3.68 -26.62
CA SER A 113 10.34 -4.90 -25.95
C SER A 113 11.37 -5.63 -26.83
N ILE A 114 12.13 -6.54 -26.25
CA ILE A 114 13.06 -7.41 -27.01
C ILE A 114 12.32 -8.14 -28.15
N LYS A 115 11.06 -8.52 -27.94
CA LYS A 115 10.22 -9.11 -29.00
C LYS A 115 9.94 -8.13 -30.14
N ASP A 116 9.68 -6.88 -29.83
CA ASP A 116 9.43 -5.85 -30.85
C ASP A 116 10.71 -5.56 -31.65
N TYR A 117 11.88 -5.58 -31.01
CA TYR A 117 13.18 -5.53 -31.69
C TYR A 117 13.38 -6.71 -32.64
N PHE A 118 13.11 -7.94 -32.19
CA PHE A 118 13.20 -9.13 -33.04
C PHE A 118 12.24 -9.04 -34.24
N GLN A 119 11.01 -8.54 -34.04
CA GLN A 119 10.06 -8.34 -35.13
C GLN A 119 10.52 -7.26 -36.14
N ILE A 120 11.16 -6.19 -35.68
CA ILE A 120 11.72 -5.15 -36.55
C ILE A 120 12.88 -5.71 -37.39
N ILE A 121 13.79 -6.48 -36.77
CA ILE A 121 14.93 -7.10 -37.45
C ILE A 121 14.46 -8.10 -38.50
N ASP A 122 13.48 -8.95 -38.16
CA ASP A 122 12.94 -9.97 -39.05
C ASP A 122 12.19 -9.36 -40.25
N LYS A 123 11.47 -8.24 -40.02
CA LYS A 123 10.79 -7.48 -41.08
C LYS A 123 11.75 -6.74 -42.02
N ASN A 124 12.88 -6.24 -41.49
CA ASN A 124 13.88 -5.50 -42.26
C ASN A 124 14.99 -6.39 -42.85
N LYS A 125 15.02 -7.69 -42.54
CA LYS A 125 16.07 -8.65 -42.94
C LYS A 125 17.50 -8.18 -42.64
N SER A 126 17.71 -7.34 -41.62
CA SER A 126 19.04 -6.82 -41.25
C SER A 126 19.65 -7.63 -40.10
N TRP A 127 19.76 -8.94 -40.28
CA TRP A 127 20.45 -9.81 -39.32
C TRP A 127 21.98 -9.63 -39.39
N ASP A 128 22.48 -9.17 -40.53
CA ASP A 128 23.92 -9.05 -40.79
C ASP A 128 24.55 -7.86 -40.03
N GLU A 129 23.81 -6.78 -39.77
CA GLU A 129 24.33 -5.61 -39.03
C GLU A 129 24.43 -5.81 -37.51
N VAL A 130 23.70 -6.78 -36.96
CA VAL A 130 23.66 -7.06 -35.51
C VAL A 130 24.71 -8.10 -35.11
N ALA A 131 25.14 -8.96 -36.04
CA ALA A 131 26.11 -10.02 -35.80
C ALA A 131 27.57 -9.54 -35.73
N GLU A 132 27.86 -8.30 -36.16
CA GLU A 132 29.23 -7.76 -36.25
C GLU A 132 29.72 -6.94 -35.03
N LYS A 133 29.10 -7.09 -33.84
CA LYS A 133 29.63 -6.49 -32.60
C LYS A 133 29.69 -7.45 -31.42
#